data_AF-A0A8J8SWX5-F1
#
_entry.id   AF-A0A8J8SWX5-F1
#
_cell.length_a   1.000
_cell.length_b   1.000
_cell.length_c   1.000
_cell.angle_alpha   90.00
_cell.angle_beta   90.00
_cell.angle_gamma   90.00
#
_symmetry.space_group_name_H-M   'P 1'
#
loop_
_entity.id
_entity.type
_entity.pdbx_description
1 polymer ?
#
loop_
_entity_poly.entity_id
_entity_poly.type
_entity_poly.pdbx_seq_one_letter_code
_entity_poly.pdbx_strand_id
1 'polypeptide(L)'
;MLFVGLVEFANILALFRVAVQTDYYQVPPMNLSTQGPLGINTDWVGALAGGSIVFFGQMKPQLWFTADQSTICSPWMLGCFLGDDGSTRLVAAVGGMSLIIQQIKLNIIMRVLLVRHGQSTNNELRAQLQSLYEHNRTEDPDLSERGVRESLELGRTFKSLGIKLDGIMTTAFLRSVKSAHFIREGYQGAEAGAGEGVEVRLFNKMHEKGGCYMAGQPKPGMSKQKTLEIMPDLVIDEKETIDDEGWWKAEKVETTLQCIERVKEVIKEFKELYRDPTQDNKNKTFLAVTHGAFLNTLACVFTNNIASADQDFFIPENNSVTILDIEEVQQNHKQFVDCKLTAFNLKIKSP
;
A
#
# COMPACT_ATOMS: atom_id res chain seq x y z
N MET A 1 9.07 15.45 43.86
CA MET A 1 8.81 14.12 43.28
C MET A 1 7.69 14.09 42.22
N LEU A 2 6.89 15.15 42.03
CA LEU A 2 5.83 15.18 40.99
C LEU A 2 6.31 15.53 39.56
N PHE A 3 7.55 15.99 39.38
CA PHE A 3 8.04 16.51 38.08
C PHE A 3 8.80 15.48 37.23
N VAL A 4 9.20 14.34 37.79
CA VAL A 4 10.04 13.35 37.09
C VAL A 4 9.19 12.34 36.29
N GLY A 5 7.98 11.99 36.76
CA GLY A 5 7.10 11.04 36.07
C GLY A 5 6.40 11.56 34.80
N LEU A 6 6.28 12.88 34.64
CA LEU A 6 5.66 13.49 33.46
C LEU A 6 6.59 13.48 32.22
N VAL A 7 7.91 13.44 32.45
CA VAL A 7 8.93 13.42 31.38
C VAL A 7 9.05 12.02 30.76
N GLU A 8 8.95 10.96 31.57
CA GLU A 8 9.01 9.58 31.07
C GLU A 8 7.75 9.20 30.26
N PHE A 9 6.57 9.72 30.62
CA PHE A 9 5.34 9.44 29.88
C PHE A 9 5.28 10.16 28.51
N ALA A 10 5.84 11.38 28.43
CA ALA A 10 5.99 12.10 27.16
C ALA A 10 6.99 11.41 26.22
N ASN A 11 8.05 10.79 26.76
CA ASN A 11 9.03 10.04 25.96
C ASN A 11 8.48 8.74 25.40
N ILE A 12 7.57 8.04 26.10
CA ILE A 12 6.91 6.83 25.59
C ILE A 12 5.96 7.18 24.42
N LEU A 13 5.25 8.31 24.48
CA LEU A 13 4.41 8.80 23.37
C LEU A 13 5.25 9.36 22.21
N ALA A 14 6.43 9.93 22.48
CA ALA A 14 7.38 10.34 21.45
C ALA A 14 8.01 9.14 20.71
N LEU A 15 8.31 8.04 21.41
CA LEU A 15 8.80 6.80 20.81
C LEU A 15 7.78 6.17 19.85
N PHE A 16 6.47 6.34 20.08
CA PHE A 16 5.42 5.92 19.14
C PHE A 16 5.25 6.85 17.94
N ARG A 17 5.67 8.12 18.03
CA ARG A 17 5.64 9.09 16.90
C ARG A 17 6.89 9.06 16.03
N VAL A 18 8.04 8.65 16.58
CA VAL A 18 9.34 8.68 15.88
C VAL A 18 9.55 7.47 14.95
N ALA A 19 8.68 6.46 14.97
CA ALA A 19 8.78 5.32 14.05
C ALA A 19 8.32 5.61 12.59
N VAL A 20 7.76 6.80 12.29
CA VAL A 20 7.42 7.20 10.92
C VAL A 20 7.73 8.69 10.72
N GLN A 21 9.01 9.01 10.58
CA GLN A 21 9.43 10.26 9.95
C GLN A 21 10.73 9.97 9.18
N THR A 22 10.59 9.71 7.88
CA THR A 22 11.73 9.66 6.97
C THR A 22 12.19 11.08 6.72
N ASP A 23 13.35 11.43 7.28
CA ASP A 23 14.01 12.70 7.03
C ASP A 23 14.43 12.79 5.55
N TYR A 24 13.80 13.71 4.83
CA TYR A 24 14.36 14.25 3.59
C TYR A 24 15.40 15.31 3.95
N TYR A 25 16.66 14.90 4.07
CA TYR A 25 17.77 15.83 3.94
C TYR A 25 18.11 15.99 2.46
N GLN A 26 17.88 17.19 1.93
CA GLN A 26 18.47 17.61 0.67
C GLN A 26 19.98 17.75 0.86
N VAL A 27 20.75 16.94 0.13
CA VAL A 27 22.20 17.13 0.00
C VAL A 27 22.45 17.95 -1.29
N PRO A 28 23.14 19.09 -1.23
CA PRO A 28 23.53 19.80 -2.45
C PRO A 28 24.66 19.04 -3.16
N PRO A 29 24.80 19.19 -4.49
CA PRO A 29 25.81 18.45 -5.24
C PRO A 29 27.20 18.98 -4.87
N MET A 30 28.02 18.15 -4.23
CA MET A 30 29.45 18.44 -4.06
C MET A 30 30.25 17.58 -5.05
N ASN A 31 30.91 18.31 -5.95
CA ASN A 31 31.86 17.81 -6.92
C ASN A 31 33.23 17.71 -6.24
N LEU A 32 33.96 16.59 -6.40
CA LEU A 32 35.41 16.49 -6.70
C LEU A 32 36.10 15.21 -6.17
N SER A 33 36.71 14.52 -7.14
CA SER A 33 38.05 13.90 -7.17
C SER A 33 38.74 13.32 -5.90
N THR A 34 39.06 12.02 -6.03
CA THR A 34 40.36 11.34 -5.81
C THR A 34 41.07 11.29 -4.44
N GLN A 35 41.39 10.03 -4.09
CA GLN A 35 42.55 9.48 -3.35
C GLN A 35 42.57 9.49 -1.82
N GLY A 36 42.85 8.31 -1.25
CA GLY A 36 43.60 8.16 0.01
C GLY A 36 42.91 7.33 1.12
N PRO A 37 43.49 6.19 1.55
CA PRO A 37 42.93 5.33 2.60
C PRO A 37 43.52 5.66 3.98
N LEU A 38 42.78 5.47 5.06
CA LEU A 38 43.31 5.20 6.40
C LEU A 38 42.18 4.64 7.28
N GLY A 39 42.41 3.44 7.82
CA GLY A 39 41.52 2.79 8.77
C GLY A 39 41.68 3.34 10.18
N ILE A 40 40.63 3.26 10.98
CA ILE A 40 40.70 3.41 12.44
C ILE A 40 39.84 2.33 13.10
N ASN A 41 40.50 1.70 14.06
CA ASN A 41 40.08 0.66 14.99
C ASN A 41 39.21 1.29 16.10
N THR A 42 38.14 0.62 16.54
CA THR A 42 37.35 1.07 17.70
C THR A 42 37.23 -0.07 18.70
N ASP A 43 37.85 0.11 19.86
CA ASP A 43 37.72 -0.76 21.02
C ASP A 43 37.69 0.10 22.30
N TRP A 44 36.65 -0.13 23.13
CA TRP A 44 36.35 0.36 24.50
C TRP A 44 35.99 1.86 24.65
N VAL A 45 34.94 2.26 25.38
CA VAL A 45 34.67 2.04 26.82
C VAL A 45 33.16 2.10 27.11
N GLY A 46 32.68 1.19 27.97
CA GLY A 46 31.32 1.22 28.51
C GLY A 46 31.13 2.20 29.67
N ALA A 47 29.89 2.60 29.89
CA ALA A 47 29.41 3.10 31.18
C ALA A 47 28.03 2.49 31.48
N LEU A 48 28.00 1.69 32.54
CA LEU A 48 26.82 1.19 33.24
C LEU A 48 26.21 2.33 34.08
N ALA A 49 24.90 2.54 33.96
CA ALA A 49 24.07 3.06 35.03
C ALA A 49 22.59 2.70 34.78
N GLY A 50 21.96 2.03 35.75
CA GLY A 50 20.50 1.93 35.87
C GLY A 50 19.88 0.68 35.24
N GLY A 51 19.69 -0.35 36.06
CA GLY A 51 19.11 -1.62 35.64
C GLY A 51 17.63 -1.55 35.29
N SER A 52 17.28 -2.26 34.22
CA SER A 52 16.09 -3.12 34.10
C SER A 52 16.24 -3.96 32.84
N ILE A 53 16.19 -5.28 32.99
CA ILE A 53 16.14 -6.25 31.88
C ILE A 53 14.66 -6.45 31.57
N VAL A 54 14.24 -6.16 30.34
CA VAL A 54 12.89 -6.49 29.86
C VAL A 54 12.96 -7.82 29.11
N PHE A 55 12.28 -8.83 29.64
CA PHE A 55 12.00 -10.07 28.91
C PHE A 55 10.73 -9.90 28.08
N PHE A 56 10.74 -10.32 26.82
CA PHE A 56 9.53 -10.53 26.03
C PHE A 56 9.15 -12.02 26.08
N GLY A 57 8.08 -12.32 26.80
CA GLY A 57 7.44 -13.64 26.81
C GLY A 57 5.94 -13.49 26.55
N GLN A 58 5.40 -14.31 25.66
CA GLN A 58 3.95 -14.43 25.42
C GLN A 58 3.24 -14.88 26.70
N MET A 59 2.20 -14.16 27.14
CA MET A 59 1.22 -14.68 28.09
C MET A 59 -0.22 -14.42 27.63
N LYS A 60 -1.04 -15.46 27.74
CA LYS A 60 -2.51 -15.48 27.60
C LYS A 60 -3.17 -14.77 28.80
N PRO A 61 -4.43 -14.29 28.68
CA PRO A 61 -5.05 -13.49 29.72
C PRO A 61 -5.66 -14.38 30.82
N GLN A 62 -5.18 -14.22 32.05
CA GLN A 62 -5.98 -14.49 33.25
C GLN A 62 -5.77 -13.36 34.25
N LEU A 63 -6.85 -12.63 34.52
CA LEU A 63 -6.96 -11.59 35.54
C LEU A 63 -7.08 -12.23 36.92
N TRP A 64 -6.17 -11.94 37.86
CA TRP A 64 -6.44 -11.95 39.30
C TRP A 64 -5.61 -10.85 39.97
N PHE A 65 -6.26 -10.03 40.80
CA PHE A 65 -5.61 -9.09 41.71
C PHE A 65 -5.67 -9.65 43.13
N THR A 66 -4.53 -9.70 43.81
CA THR A 66 -4.47 -9.70 45.28
C THR A 66 -3.51 -8.60 45.71
N ALA A 67 -4.02 -7.64 46.48
CA ALA A 67 -3.23 -6.55 47.06
C ALA A 67 -2.74 -6.97 48.44
N ASP A 68 -1.42 -6.95 48.65
CA ASP A 68 -0.79 -6.99 49.97
C ASP A 68 -0.59 -5.55 50.47
N GLN A 69 -0.97 -5.30 51.73
CA GLN A 69 -1.01 -4.00 52.38
C GLN A 69 0.31 -3.72 53.10
N SER A 70 1.30 -3.11 52.44
CA SER A 70 2.32 -2.32 53.17
C SER A 70 3.18 -1.40 52.29
N THR A 71 2.59 -0.53 51.46
CA THR A 71 3.13 0.80 51.12
C THR A 71 2.05 1.58 50.39
N ILE A 72 1.55 2.69 50.94
CA ILE A 72 0.62 3.57 50.22
C ILE A 72 1.43 4.39 49.21
N CYS A 73 1.75 3.77 48.08
CA CYS A 73 1.81 4.46 46.80
C CYS A 73 0.39 4.38 46.23
N SER A 74 -0.21 5.52 45.91
CA SER A 74 -1.55 5.61 45.32
C SER A 74 -1.72 4.58 44.19
N PRO A 75 -2.72 3.68 44.24
CA PRO A 75 -2.91 2.68 43.20
C PRO A 75 -3.36 3.39 41.92
N TRP A 76 -2.53 3.30 40.89
CA TRP A 76 -2.89 3.70 39.54
C TRP A 76 -3.91 2.68 39.03
N MET A 77 -5.16 3.09 38.85
CA MET A 77 -6.12 2.29 38.09
C MET A 77 -6.08 2.74 36.64
N LEU A 78 -5.66 1.82 35.77
CA LEU A 78 -5.75 1.94 34.32
C LEU A 78 -6.97 1.10 33.87
N GLY A 79 -8.07 1.76 33.54
CA GLY A 79 -9.24 1.11 32.94
C GLY A 79 -9.25 1.31 31.43
N CYS A 80 -9.61 0.28 30.67
CA CYS A 80 -10.00 0.43 29.26
C CYS A 80 -11.51 0.27 29.14
N PHE A 81 -12.17 1.22 28.51
CA PHE A 81 -13.61 1.17 28.22
C PHE A 81 -13.81 1.27 26.70
N LEU A 82 -14.64 0.40 26.13
CA LEU A 82 -15.19 0.63 24.79
C LEU A 82 -16.40 1.56 24.93
N GLY A 83 -16.39 2.68 24.20
CA GLY A 83 -17.56 3.53 24.04
C GLY A 83 -18.52 2.98 22.99
N ASP A 84 -19.79 3.37 23.07
CA ASP A 84 -20.85 2.98 22.12
C ASP A 84 -20.56 3.44 20.67
N ASP A 85 -19.60 4.34 20.48
CA ASP A 85 -19.10 4.82 19.18
C ASP A 85 -17.93 4.00 18.62
N GLY A 86 -17.58 2.88 19.24
CA GLY A 86 -16.46 2.02 18.86
C GLY A 86 -15.09 2.57 19.28
N SER A 87 -15.03 3.69 20.00
CA SER A 87 -13.77 4.21 20.53
C SER A 87 -13.29 3.42 21.74
N THR A 88 -11.98 3.23 21.87
CA THR A 88 -11.38 2.74 23.12
C THR A 88 -10.91 3.93 23.93
N ARG A 89 -11.36 4.02 25.18
CA ARG A 89 -10.96 5.04 26.15
C ARG A 89 -10.09 4.38 27.22
N LEU A 90 -8.82 4.74 27.28
CA LEU A 90 -8.04 4.52 28.50
C LEU A 90 -8.51 5.57 29.52
N VAL A 91 -8.67 5.17 30.78
CA VAL A 91 -8.85 6.11 31.90
C VAL A 91 -7.78 5.78 32.93
N ALA A 92 -6.89 6.74 33.19
CA ALA A 92 -5.95 6.68 34.30
C ALA A 92 -6.50 7.61 35.38
N ALA A 93 -6.95 7.03 36.50
CA ALA A 93 -7.31 7.83 37.65
C ALA A 93 -6.04 8.15 38.45
N VAL A 94 -5.61 9.42 38.42
CA VAL A 94 -4.55 9.93 39.29
C VAL A 94 -5.19 10.97 40.21
N GLY A 95 -5.04 10.76 41.52
CA GLY A 95 -5.64 11.53 42.63
C GLY A 95 -6.24 12.89 42.26
N GLY A 96 -7.56 12.95 42.15
CA GLY A 96 -8.35 14.20 42.09
C GLY A 96 -8.31 14.99 40.78
N MET A 97 -7.46 14.65 39.81
CA MET A 97 -7.47 15.24 38.47
C MET A 97 -7.89 14.18 37.46
N SER A 98 -9.09 14.33 36.88
CA SER A 98 -9.43 13.60 35.66
C SER A 98 -8.52 14.09 34.55
N LEU A 99 -7.42 13.38 34.31
CA LEU A 99 -6.64 13.55 33.09
C LEU A 99 -7.55 13.05 31.95
N ILE A 100 -7.96 13.97 31.07
CA ILE A 100 -8.64 13.59 29.82
C ILE A 100 -7.60 12.84 29.01
N ILE A 101 -7.62 11.51 29.12
CA ILE A 101 -6.86 10.65 28.24
C ILE A 101 -7.43 10.84 26.84
N GLN A 102 -6.54 11.17 25.93
CA GLN A 102 -6.81 11.25 24.50
C GLN A 102 -7.59 10.00 24.08
N GLN A 103 -8.84 10.20 23.65
CA GLN A 103 -9.64 9.15 23.02
C GLN A 103 -8.86 8.69 21.79
N ILE A 104 -8.26 7.51 21.85
CA ILE A 104 -7.62 6.88 20.70
C ILE A 104 -8.78 6.37 19.84
N LYS A 105 -9.30 7.24 18.97
CA LYS A 105 -10.12 6.78 17.85
C LYS A 105 -9.18 6.01 16.94
N LEU A 106 -9.38 4.69 16.90
CA LEU A 106 -8.84 3.90 15.81
C LEU A 106 -9.50 4.42 14.55
N ASN A 107 -8.72 5.04 13.66
CA ASN A 107 -9.24 5.46 12.37
C ASN A 107 -9.65 4.20 11.60
N ILE A 108 -10.92 4.13 11.24
CA ILE A 108 -11.42 3.13 10.32
C ILE A 108 -10.87 3.51 8.94
N ILE A 109 -10.11 2.59 8.33
CA ILE A 109 -9.46 2.83 7.04
C ILE A 109 -9.84 1.74 6.04
N MET A 110 -9.99 2.08 4.77
CA MET A 110 -9.89 1.11 3.67
C MET A 110 -8.51 1.27 3.04
N ARG A 111 -7.81 0.17 2.80
CA ARG A 111 -6.47 0.18 2.20
C ARG A 111 -6.52 -0.37 0.78
N VAL A 112 -5.87 0.34 -0.15
CA VAL A 112 -5.66 -0.15 -1.52
C VAL A 112 -4.16 -0.31 -1.77
N LEU A 113 -3.75 -1.55 -1.99
CA LEU A 113 -2.39 -1.94 -2.37
C LEU A 113 -2.28 -1.94 -3.89
N LEU A 114 -1.85 -0.82 -4.46
CA LEU A 114 -1.60 -0.70 -5.90
C LEU A 114 -0.28 -1.37 -6.26
N VAL A 115 -0.33 -2.42 -7.05
CA VAL A 115 0.83 -3.22 -7.45
C VAL A 115 1.13 -2.97 -8.92
N ARG A 116 2.35 -2.52 -9.26
CA ARG A 116 2.77 -2.55 -10.68
C ARG A 116 2.86 -4.00 -11.12
N HIS A 117 2.28 -4.35 -12.27
CA HIS A 117 2.36 -5.70 -12.83
C HIS A 117 3.80 -6.26 -12.84
N GLY A 118 3.92 -7.59 -12.82
CA GLY A 118 5.21 -8.28 -12.91
C GLY A 118 5.98 -7.96 -14.20
N GLN A 119 7.26 -8.27 -14.26
CA GLN A 119 8.06 -7.98 -15.46
C GLN A 119 7.40 -8.57 -16.73
N SER A 120 7.15 -7.72 -17.73
CA SER A 120 6.67 -8.15 -19.04
C SER A 120 7.81 -8.42 -20.02
N THR A 121 7.53 -9.11 -21.11
CA THR A 121 8.49 -9.30 -22.23
C THR A 121 8.94 -7.96 -22.81
N ASN A 122 8.06 -6.94 -22.87
CA ASN A 122 8.47 -5.58 -23.23
C ASN A 122 9.40 -4.93 -22.18
N ASN A 123 9.20 -5.17 -20.89
CA ASN A 123 10.10 -4.62 -19.85
C ASN A 123 11.49 -5.26 -19.95
N GLU A 124 11.54 -6.56 -20.20
CA GLU A 124 12.78 -7.30 -20.46
C GLU A 124 13.48 -6.79 -21.73
N LEU A 125 12.74 -6.66 -22.84
CA LEU A 125 13.24 -6.10 -24.09
C LEU A 125 13.82 -4.69 -23.91
N ARG A 126 13.12 -3.81 -23.17
CA ARG A 126 13.59 -2.44 -22.90
C ARG A 126 14.92 -2.44 -22.14
N ALA A 127 15.12 -3.38 -21.22
CA ALA A 127 16.36 -3.51 -20.45
C ALA A 127 17.53 -4.04 -21.29
N GLN A 128 17.24 -4.85 -22.32
CA GLN A 128 18.27 -5.43 -23.19
C GLN A 128 18.65 -4.52 -24.37
N LEU A 129 17.66 -3.92 -25.04
CA LEU A 129 17.83 -3.26 -26.34
C LEU A 129 17.00 -1.97 -26.44
N GLN A 130 17.40 -0.93 -25.70
CA GLN A 130 16.67 0.35 -25.67
C GLN A 130 16.47 0.98 -27.06
N SER A 131 17.46 0.86 -27.96
CA SER A 131 17.40 1.43 -29.31
C SER A 131 16.40 0.74 -30.24
N LEU A 132 16.07 -0.53 -29.98
CA LEU A 132 15.14 -1.32 -30.80
C LEU A 132 13.79 -1.54 -30.12
N TYR A 133 13.61 -1.00 -28.91
CA TYR A 133 12.41 -1.22 -28.10
C TYR A 133 11.12 -0.90 -28.86
N GLU A 134 11.04 0.28 -29.49
CA GLU A 134 9.82 0.70 -30.21
C GLU A 134 9.49 -0.18 -31.42
N HIS A 135 10.50 -0.82 -32.03
CA HIS A 135 10.30 -1.69 -33.19
C HIS A 135 9.92 -3.12 -32.80
N ASN A 136 10.36 -3.59 -31.64
CA ASN A 136 10.20 -4.97 -31.20
C ASN A 136 9.15 -5.15 -30.09
N ARG A 137 8.64 -4.06 -29.51
CA ARG A 137 7.58 -4.14 -28.50
C ARG A 137 6.27 -4.64 -29.10
N THR A 138 5.52 -5.38 -28.30
CA THR A 138 4.12 -5.72 -28.61
C THR A 138 3.17 -4.75 -27.91
N GLU A 139 1.93 -4.65 -28.40
CA GLU A 139 0.88 -3.78 -27.87
C GLU A 139 0.37 -4.24 -26.50
N ASP A 140 0.26 -5.55 -26.30
CA ASP A 140 -0.18 -6.17 -25.06
C ASP A 140 0.75 -7.34 -24.69
N PRO A 141 1.98 -7.03 -24.23
CA PRO A 141 2.99 -8.04 -23.94
C PRO A 141 2.56 -8.96 -22.80
N ASP A 142 3.00 -10.21 -22.91
CA ASP A 142 2.90 -11.20 -21.83
C ASP A 142 3.87 -10.90 -20.68
N LEU A 143 3.73 -11.60 -19.56
CA LEU A 143 4.74 -11.67 -18.52
C LEU A 143 5.98 -12.44 -19.00
N SER A 144 7.16 -12.03 -18.54
CA SER A 144 8.36 -12.86 -18.62
C SER A 144 8.31 -13.97 -17.57
N GLU A 145 9.15 -14.99 -17.69
CA GLU A 145 9.29 -16.04 -16.67
C GLU A 145 9.64 -15.47 -15.28
N ARG A 146 10.45 -14.40 -15.27
CA ARG A 146 10.76 -13.66 -14.06
C ARG A 146 9.52 -12.96 -13.49
N GLY A 147 8.71 -12.31 -14.33
CA GLY A 147 7.47 -11.66 -13.91
C GLY A 147 6.49 -12.63 -13.26
N VAL A 148 6.33 -13.83 -13.82
CA VAL A 148 5.52 -14.91 -13.23
C VAL A 148 6.02 -15.29 -11.84
N ARG A 149 7.32 -15.58 -11.69
CA ARG A 149 7.92 -15.96 -10.40
C ARG A 149 7.78 -14.86 -9.35
N GLU A 150 8.04 -13.61 -9.72
CA GLU A 150 7.93 -12.47 -8.79
C GLU A 150 6.49 -12.22 -8.34
N SER A 151 5.50 -12.40 -9.23
CA SER A 151 4.08 -12.24 -8.87
C SER A 151 3.59 -13.35 -7.94
N LEU A 152 4.00 -14.61 -8.16
CA LEU A 152 3.74 -15.71 -7.22
C LEU A 152 4.35 -15.44 -5.84
N GLU A 153 5.61 -15.01 -5.80
CA GLU A 153 6.32 -14.74 -4.55
C GLU A 153 5.72 -13.56 -3.78
N LEU A 154 5.25 -12.52 -4.48
CA LEU A 154 4.55 -11.40 -3.86
C LEU A 154 3.27 -11.87 -3.16
N GLY A 155 2.47 -12.72 -3.81
CA GLY A 155 1.28 -13.33 -3.21
C GLY A 155 1.60 -14.11 -1.94
N ARG A 156 2.63 -14.97 -1.99
CA ARG A 156 3.10 -15.73 -0.81
C ARG A 156 3.56 -14.82 0.31
N THR A 157 4.26 -13.74 -0.03
CA THR A 157 4.77 -12.77 0.93
C THR A 157 3.63 -12.02 1.63
N PHE A 158 2.58 -11.63 0.90
CA PHE A 158 1.38 -11.07 1.54
C PHE A 158 0.75 -12.04 2.54
N LYS A 159 0.64 -13.32 2.18
CA LYS A 159 0.14 -14.36 3.08
C LYS A 159 1.01 -14.52 4.32
N SER A 160 2.34 -14.60 4.16
CA SER A 160 3.28 -14.80 5.27
C SER A 160 3.33 -13.61 6.24
N LEU A 161 3.08 -12.39 5.73
CA LEU A 161 2.96 -11.18 6.55
C LEU A 161 1.60 -11.06 7.25
N GLY A 162 0.67 -12.01 7.04
CA GLY A 162 -0.67 -11.97 7.62
C GLY A 162 -1.56 -10.87 7.04
N ILE A 163 -1.23 -10.36 5.85
CA ILE A 163 -2.04 -9.34 5.17
C ILE A 163 -3.29 -10.04 4.63
N LYS A 164 -4.46 -9.72 5.19
CA LYS A 164 -5.74 -10.19 4.69
C LYS A 164 -6.13 -9.40 3.44
N LEU A 165 -6.31 -10.07 2.31
CA LEU A 165 -6.85 -9.46 1.09
C LEU A 165 -8.34 -9.75 0.98
N ASP A 166 -9.16 -8.70 0.92
CA ASP A 166 -10.61 -8.80 0.78
C ASP A 166 -11.07 -8.80 -0.69
N GLY A 167 -10.17 -8.48 -1.62
CA GLY A 167 -10.42 -8.54 -3.06
C GLY A 167 -9.19 -8.11 -3.86
N ILE A 168 -9.14 -8.53 -5.12
CA ILE A 168 -8.14 -8.12 -6.09
C ILE A 168 -8.84 -7.41 -7.25
N MET A 169 -8.26 -6.32 -7.73
CA MET A 169 -8.68 -5.60 -8.91
C MET A 169 -7.58 -5.68 -9.98
N THR A 170 -7.95 -5.79 -11.24
CA THR A 170 -7.00 -5.79 -12.36
C THR A 170 -7.54 -5.04 -13.56
N THR A 171 -6.64 -4.58 -14.42
CA THR A 171 -6.98 -4.10 -15.77
C THR A 171 -7.02 -5.27 -16.77
N ALA A 172 -7.63 -5.06 -17.93
CA ALA A 172 -7.72 -6.04 -19.02
C ALA A 172 -6.47 -6.12 -19.92
N PHE A 173 -5.33 -5.58 -19.47
CA PHE A 173 -4.04 -5.87 -20.09
C PHE A 173 -3.58 -7.28 -19.73
N LEU A 174 -3.04 -8.04 -20.70
CA LEU A 174 -2.57 -9.42 -20.53
C LEU A 174 -1.68 -9.60 -19.30
N ARG A 175 -0.61 -8.79 -19.23
CA ARG A 175 0.33 -8.79 -18.09
C ARG A 175 -0.31 -8.45 -16.75
N SER A 176 -1.36 -7.63 -16.73
CA SER A 176 -2.06 -7.24 -15.49
C SER A 176 -2.92 -8.40 -15.00
N VAL A 177 -3.74 -8.99 -15.88
CA VAL A 177 -4.59 -10.14 -15.57
C VAL A 177 -3.76 -11.32 -15.10
N LYS A 178 -2.66 -11.64 -15.81
CA LYS A 178 -1.75 -12.71 -15.39
C LYS A 178 -1.03 -12.40 -14.07
N SER A 179 -0.62 -11.16 -13.83
CA SER A 179 -0.03 -10.80 -12.53
C SER A 179 -1.03 -10.98 -11.40
N ALA A 180 -2.29 -10.54 -11.59
CA ALA A 180 -3.35 -10.73 -10.60
C ALA A 180 -3.63 -12.23 -10.36
N HIS A 181 -3.65 -13.04 -11.43
CA HIS A 181 -3.80 -14.49 -11.36
C HIS A 181 -2.70 -15.13 -10.51
N PHE A 182 -1.44 -14.85 -10.81
CA PHE A 182 -0.29 -15.43 -10.10
C PHE A 182 -0.13 -14.90 -8.67
N ILE A 183 -0.45 -13.63 -8.42
CA ILE A 183 -0.50 -13.08 -7.04
C ILE A 183 -1.57 -13.83 -6.24
N ARG A 184 -2.77 -14.02 -6.81
CA ARG A 184 -3.85 -14.76 -6.16
C ARG A 184 -3.45 -16.20 -5.89
N GLU A 185 -2.86 -16.89 -6.87
CA GLU A 185 -2.36 -18.26 -6.72
C GLU A 185 -1.32 -18.36 -5.58
N GLY A 186 -0.33 -17.45 -5.57
CA GLY A 186 0.68 -17.40 -4.52
C GLY A 186 0.09 -17.10 -3.13
N TYR A 187 -0.93 -16.25 -3.08
CA TYR A 187 -1.62 -15.86 -1.85
C TYR A 187 -2.49 -16.98 -1.26
N GLN A 188 -3.23 -17.69 -2.11
CA GLN A 188 -4.07 -18.80 -1.70
C GLN A 188 -3.24 -20.05 -1.37
N GLY A 189 -2.19 -20.32 -2.14
CA GLY A 189 -1.44 -21.57 -2.09
C GLY A 189 -2.19 -22.73 -2.76
N ALA A 190 -1.56 -23.91 -2.79
CA ALA A 190 -2.06 -25.08 -3.51
C ALA A 190 -3.34 -25.72 -2.92
N GLU A 191 -3.77 -25.29 -1.73
CA GLU A 191 -4.87 -25.91 -0.97
C GLU A 191 -6.23 -25.23 -1.18
N ALA A 192 -6.30 -24.11 -1.92
CA ALA A 192 -7.59 -23.46 -2.16
C ALA A 192 -8.47 -24.31 -3.08
N GLY A 193 -9.62 -24.76 -2.55
CA GLY A 193 -10.65 -25.42 -3.34
C GLY A 193 -11.30 -24.47 -4.35
N ALA A 194 -11.93 -25.04 -5.39
CA ALA A 194 -12.71 -24.27 -6.34
C ALA A 194 -13.84 -23.51 -5.61
N GLY A 195 -13.80 -22.17 -5.66
CA GLY A 195 -14.81 -21.29 -5.03
C GLY A 195 -14.43 -20.72 -3.66
N GLU A 196 -13.31 -21.15 -3.05
CA GLU A 196 -12.79 -20.56 -1.81
C GLU A 196 -11.59 -19.67 -2.13
N GLY A 197 -11.84 -18.38 -2.37
CA GLY A 197 -10.78 -17.49 -2.80
C GLY A 197 -11.03 -16.00 -2.73
N VAL A 198 -9.93 -15.25 -2.86
CA VAL A 198 -9.99 -13.80 -3.02
C VAL A 198 -10.56 -13.52 -4.41
N GLU A 199 -11.74 -12.90 -4.47
CA GLU A 199 -12.38 -12.49 -5.72
C GLU A 199 -11.44 -11.57 -6.51
N VAL A 200 -11.36 -11.78 -7.82
CA VAL A 200 -10.68 -10.86 -8.73
C VAL A 200 -11.72 -10.17 -9.59
N ARG A 201 -11.65 -8.85 -9.66
CA ARG A 201 -12.57 -8.00 -10.40
C ARG A 201 -11.85 -7.16 -11.44
N LEU A 202 -12.48 -6.96 -12.58
CA LEU A 202 -11.99 -6.06 -13.60
C LEU A 202 -12.25 -4.61 -13.21
N PHE A 203 -11.23 -3.76 -13.32
CA PHE A 203 -11.33 -2.32 -13.12
C PHE A 203 -10.40 -1.59 -14.09
N ASN A 204 -10.88 -1.36 -15.32
CA ASN A 204 -10.03 -0.92 -16.43
C ASN A 204 -9.53 0.51 -16.30
N LYS A 205 -10.16 1.35 -15.47
CA LYS A 205 -9.71 2.74 -15.28
C LYS A 205 -8.30 2.87 -14.72
N MET A 206 -7.69 1.80 -14.22
CA MET A 206 -6.29 1.78 -13.77
C MET A 206 -5.29 1.39 -14.88
N HIS A 207 -5.69 1.43 -16.16
CA HIS A 207 -4.85 1.06 -17.29
C HIS A 207 -3.61 1.96 -17.46
N GLU A 208 -2.60 1.45 -18.16
CA GLU A 208 -1.37 2.19 -18.49
C GLU A 208 -1.66 3.51 -19.20
N LYS A 209 -0.85 4.54 -18.92
CA LYS A 209 -0.94 5.83 -19.63
C LYS A 209 -0.82 5.60 -21.14
N GLY A 210 -1.76 6.16 -21.90
CA GLY A 210 -1.82 5.96 -23.36
C GLY A 210 -2.81 4.87 -23.79
N GLY A 211 -3.26 4.02 -22.86
CA GLY A 211 -4.09 2.85 -23.17
C GLY A 211 -3.30 1.78 -23.91
N CYS A 212 -3.99 0.93 -24.68
CA CYS A 212 -3.33 -0.06 -25.54
C CYS A 212 -3.00 0.57 -26.90
N TYR A 213 -1.73 0.63 -27.28
CA TYR A 213 -1.29 1.23 -28.54
C TYR A 213 0.03 0.64 -29.04
N MET A 214 0.28 0.80 -30.34
CA MET A 214 1.53 0.44 -31.02
C MET A 214 1.84 1.51 -32.06
N ALA A 215 3.09 2.00 -32.08
CA ALA A 215 3.54 3.03 -33.03
C ALA A 215 2.60 4.25 -33.12
N GLY A 216 2.10 4.71 -31.97
CA GLY A 216 1.18 5.85 -31.87
C GLY A 216 -0.26 5.58 -32.33
N GLN A 217 -0.60 4.33 -32.69
CA GLN A 217 -1.94 3.93 -33.10
C GLN A 217 -2.61 3.12 -31.99
N PRO A 218 -3.85 3.46 -31.58
CA PRO A 218 -4.58 2.68 -30.59
C PRO A 218 -4.82 1.25 -31.10
N LYS A 219 -4.83 0.31 -30.16
CA LYS A 219 -5.09 -1.11 -30.38
C LYS A 219 -6.16 -1.58 -29.39
N PRO A 220 -7.01 -2.55 -29.76
CA PRO A 220 -8.15 -2.95 -28.93
C PRO A 220 -7.77 -3.56 -27.57
N GLY A 221 -6.54 -4.10 -27.43
CA GLY A 221 -6.15 -4.92 -26.29
C GLY A 221 -6.84 -6.29 -26.29
N MET A 222 -6.88 -6.96 -25.14
CA MET A 222 -7.57 -8.25 -25.00
C MET A 222 -9.09 -8.11 -25.14
N SER A 223 -9.72 -9.12 -25.73
CA SER A 223 -11.17 -9.30 -25.70
C SER A 223 -11.64 -9.87 -24.36
N LYS A 224 -12.95 -9.80 -24.12
CA LYS A 224 -13.61 -10.42 -22.96
C LYS A 224 -13.32 -11.92 -22.90
N GLN A 225 -13.49 -12.62 -24.02
CA GLN A 225 -13.23 -14.05 -24.11
C GLN A 225 -11.78 -14.40 -23.72
N LYS A 226 -10.78 -13.74 -24.32
CA LYS A 226 -9.36 -13.98 -24.02
C LYS A 226 -9.02 -13.69 -22.55
N THR A 227 -9.66 -12.68 -21.98
CA THR A 227 -9.49 -12.35 -20.56
C THR A 227 -10.01 -13.47 -19.66
N LEU A 228 -11.19 -14.02 -19.98
CA LEU A 228 -11.81 -15.13 -19.25
C LEU A 228 -11.11 -16.48 -19.50
N GLU A 229 -10.43 -16.67 -20.63
CA GLU A 229 -9.58 -17.84 -20.85
C GLU A 229 -8.39 -17.89 -19.87
N ILE A 230 -7.86 -16.72 -19.48
CA ILE A 230 -6.77 -16.62 -18.49
C ILE A 230 -7.32 -16.75 -17.07
N MET A 231 -8.47 -16.13 -16.79
CA MET A 231 -9.08 -16.12 -15.47
C MET A 231 -10.60 -16.33 -15.60
N PRO A 232 -11.07 -17.60 -15.64
CA PRO A 232 -12.47 -17.92 -15.89
C PRO A 232 -13.46 -17.38 -14.86
N ASP A 233 -12.98 -17.15 -13.64
CA ASP A 233 -13.74 -16.63 -12.51
C ASP A 233 -13.55 -15.10 -12.29
N LEU A 234 -12.98 -14.39 -13.26
CA LEU A 234 -12.85 -12.93 -13.20
C LEU A 234 -14.25 -12.28 -13.22
N VAL A 235 -14.53 -11.47 -12.20
CA VAL A 235 -15.76 -10.68 -12.12
C VAL A 235 -15.63 -9.45 -13.01
N ILE A 236 -16.53 -9.32 -13.98
CA ILE A 236 -16.59 -8.17 -14.89
C ILE A 236 -17.92 -7.46 -14.65
N ASP A 237 -17.86 -6.27 -14.06
CA ASP A 237 -19.06 -5.45 -13.84
C ASP A 237 -19.66 -4.94 -15.15
N GLU A 238 -20.97 -4.73 -15.17
CA GLU A 238 -21.69 -4.19 -16.33
C GLU A 238 -21.18 -2.81 -16.78
N LYS A 239 -20.57 -2.05 -15.84
CA LYS A 239 -19.96 -0.74 -16.15
C LYS A 239 -18.64 -0.84 -16.92
N GLU A 240 -18.00 -2.00 -16.92
CA GLU A 240 -16.71 -2.20 -17.61
C GLU A 240 -16.94 -2.42 -19.11
N THR A 241 -16.35 -1.55 -19.94
CA THR A 241 -16.52 -1.61 -21.40
C THR A 241 -15.53 -2.58 -22.02
N ILE A 242 -15.79 -3.89 -21.92
CA ILE A 242 -15.04 -4.96 -22.58
C ILE A 242 -15.97 -5.93 -23.32
N ASP A 243 -15.66 -6.20 -24.58
CA ASP A 243 -16.38 -7.15 -25.43
C ASP A 243 -15.42 -7.99 -26.29
N ASP A 244 -15.94 -8.63 -27.33
CA ASP A 244 -15.16 -9.49 -28.22
C ASP A 244 -14.19 -8.69 -29.11
N GLU A 245 -14.42 -7.39 -29.30
CA GLU A 245 -13.54 -6.52 -30.08
C GLU A 245 -12.39 -5.96 -29.26
N GLY A 246 -12.54 -5.88 -27.92
CA GLY A 246 -11.48 -5.45 -27.00
C GLY A 246 -11.98 -4.56 -25.87
N TRP A 247 -11.10 -4.24 -24.94
CA TRP A 247 -11.40 -3.32 -23.84
C TRP A 247 -11.04 -1.86 -24.17
N TRP A 248 -10.07 -1.63 -25.05
CA TRP A 248 -9.60 -0.28 -25.39
C TRP A 248 -10.26 0.22 -26.68
N LYS A 249 -11.21 1.15 -26.51
CA LYS A 249 -12.04 1.67 -27.61
C LYS A 249 -11.73 3.12 -27.99
N ALA A 250 -10.60 3.67 -27.53
CA ALA A 250 -10.27 5.05 -27.82
C ALA A 250 -9.75 5.21 -29.26
N GLU A 251 -10.22 6.25 -29.94
CA GLU A 251 -9.75 6.63 -31.28
C GLU A 251 -8.31 7.19 -31.28
N LYS A 252 -7.83 7.63 -30.12
CA LYS A 252 -6.52 8.26 -29.96
C LYS A 252 -5.81 7.70 -28.73
N VAL A 253 -4.48 7.73 -28.78
CA VAL A 253 -3.64 7.45 -27.60
C VAL A 253 -3.97 8.47 -26.52
N GLU A 254 -4.18 7.99 -25.31
CA GLU A 254 -4.48 8.84 -24.16
C GLU A 254 -3.31 9.80 -23.87
N THR A 255 -3.65 11.08 -23.68
CA THR A 255 -2.72 12.14 -23.30
C THR A 255 -2.48 12.17 -21.79
N THR A 256 -1.42 12.86 -21.37
CA THR A 256 -1.08 13.06 -19.95
C THR A 256 -2.19 13.74 -19.17
N LEU A 257 -2.84 14.75 -19.75
CA LEU A 257 -3.97 15.43 -19.11
C LEU A 257 -5.16 14.49 -18.92
N GLN A 258 -5.47 13.65 -19.92
CA GLN A 258 -6.51 12.63 -19.79
C GLN A 258 -6.18 11.61 -18.69
N CYS A 259 -4.92 11.16 -18.60
CA CYS A 259 -4.47 10.26 -17.54
C CYS A 259 -4.56 10.91 -16.15
N ILE A 260 -4.26 12.21 -16.02
CA ILE A 260 -4.43 12.97 -14.77
C ILE A 260 -5.91 13.00 -14.34
N GLU A 261 -6.83 13.29 -15.27
CA GLU A 261 -8.25 13.29 -14.96
C GLU A 261 -8.74 11.88 -14.58
N ARG A 262 -8.32 10.85 -15.32
CA ARG A 262 -8.64 9.45 -14.99
C ARG A 262 -8.10 9.03 -13.62
N VAL A 263 -6.91 9.47 -13.24
CA VAL A 263 -6.36 9.25 -11.88
C VAL A 263 -7.27 9.87 -10.83
N LYS A 264 -7.75 11.09 -11.02
CA LYS A 264 -8.70 11.74 -10.09
C LYS A 264 -10.02 10.98 -10.01
N GLU A 265 -10.51 10.46 -11.13
CA GLU A 265 -11.69 9.60 -11.16
C GLU A 265 -11.49 8.30 -10.38
N VAL A 266 -10.34 7.63 -10.54
CA VAL A 266 -10.02 6.42 -9.77
C VAL A 266 -9.98 6.71 -8.27
N ILE A 267 -9.35 7.82 -7.86
CA ILE A 267 -9.35 8.25 -6.45
C ILE A 267 -10.78 8.49 -5.96
N LYS A 268 -11.61 9.15 -6.78
CA LYS A 268 -13.03 9.37 -6.46
C LYS A 268 -13.78 8.04 -6.30
N GLU A 269 -13.60 7.08 -7.21
CA GLU A 269 -14.25 5.76 -7.12
C GLU A 269 -13.80 4.97 -5.88
N PHE A 270 -12.54 5.05 -5.46
CA PHE A 270 -12.13 4.44 -4.18
C PHE A 270 -12.78 5.13 -2.97
N LYS A 271 -12.96 6.46 -3.00
CA LYS A 271 -13.70 7.17 -1.95
C LYS A 271 -15.19 6.80 -1.94
N GLU A 272 -15.77 6.52 -3.10
CA GLU A 272 -17.15 6.05 -3.23
C GLU A 272 -17.28 4.60 -2.73
N LEU A 273 -16.34 3.73 -3.09
CA LEU A 273 -16.27 2.35 -2.60
C LEU A 273 -16.15 2.27 -1.06
N TYR A 274 -15.39 3.18 -0.45
CA TYR A 274 -15.34 3.31 1.02
C TYR A 274 -16.68 3.72 1.64
N ARG A 275 -17.46 4.54 0.93
CA ARG A 275 -18.73 5.11 1.41
C ARG A 275 -19.93 4.21 1.17
N ASP A 276 -19.82 3.23 0.26
CA ASP A 276 -20.93 2.40 -0.15
C ASP A 276 -21.55 1.69 1.07
N PRO A 277 -22.76 2.06 1.50
CA PRO A 277 -23.38 1.47 2.69
C PRO A 277 -23.82 0.02 2.46
N THR A 278 -23.88 -0.43 1.19
CA THR A 278 -24.22 -1.81 0.84
C THR A 278 -23.03 -2.75 0.99
N GLN A 279 -21.82 -2.20 1.09
CA GLN A 279 -20.59 -2.95 1.25
C GLN A 279 -19.85 -2.48 2.50
N ASP A 280 -19.62 -3.37 3.46
CA ASP A 280 -18.77 -3.04 4.62
C ASP A 280 -17.30 -3.01 4.20
N ASN A 281 -16.87 -1.96 3.49
CA ASN A 281 -15.50 -1.79 2.97
C ASN A 281 -14.55 -1.12 3.95
N LYS A 282 -15.06 -0.78 5.12
CA LYS A 282 -14.31 -0.27 6.25
C LYS A 282 -13.40 -1.37 6.81
N ASN A 283 -12.15 -1.04 7.08
CA ASN A 283 -11.11 -1.98 7.53
C ASN A 283 -10.78 -3.11 6.54
N LYS A 284 -11.17 -2.96 5.26
CA LYS A 284 -10.80 -3.90 4.19
C LYS A 284 -9.51 -3.48 3.50
N THR A 285 -8.79 -4.47 2.99
CA THR A 285 -7.61 -4.30 2.14
C THR A 285 -7.86 -4.89 0.77
N PHE A 286 -7.85 -4.04 -0.26
CA PHE A 286 -7.92 -4.45 -1.65
C PHE A 286 -6.53 -4.38 -2.28
N LEU A 287 -6.22 -5.34 -3.15
CA LEU A 287 -5.04 -5.28 -4.01
C LEU A 287 -5.48 -4.86 -5.41
N ALA A 288 -4.73 -3.98 -6.07
CA ALA A 288 -5.07 -3.49 -7.40
C ALA A 288 -3.85 -3.55 -8.31
N VAL A 289 -3.85 -4.44 -9.30
CA VAL A 289 -2.76 -4.57 -10.27
C VAL A 289 -2.90 -3.52 -11.37
N THR A 290 -1.86 -2.72 -11.55
CA THR A 290 -1.80 -1.58 -12.47
C THR A 290 -0.41 -1.46 -13.12
N HIS A 291 -0.07 -0.28 -13.64
CA HIS A 291 1.03 -0.04 -14.57
C HIS A 291 1.93 1.12 -14.14
N GLY A 292 3.11 1.20 -14.75
CA GLY A 292 4.17 2.10 -14.30
C GLY A 292 3.83 3.58 -14.50
N ALA A 293 3.40 3.98 -15.70
CA ALA A 293 3.14 5.39 -15.99
C ALA A 293 1.83 5.87 -15.36
N PHE A 294 0.85 4.99 -15.14
CA PHE A 294 -0.31 5.30 -14.31
C PHE A 294 0.11 5.65 -12.88
N LEU A 295 0.94 4.82 -12.24
CA LEU A 295 1.44 5.06 -10.88
C LEU A 295 2.33 6.31 -10.78
N ASN A 296 3.16 6.59 -11.80
CA ASN A 296 3.90 7.86 -11.88
C ASN A 296 2.94 9.05 -11.86
N THR A 297 1.89 9.01 -12.69
CA THR A 297 0.89 10.08 -12.78
C THR A 297 0.13 10.23 -11.45
N LEU A 298 -0.24 9.12 -10.80
CA LEU A 298 -0.83 9.10 -9.47
C LEU A 298 0.05 9.83 -8.45
N ALA A 299 1.34 9.49 -8.37
CA ALA A 299 2.27 10.15 -7.47
C ALA A 299 2.43 11.66 -7.77
N CYS A 300 2.50 12.03 -9.05
CA CYS A 300 2.49 13.44 -9.47
C CYS A 300 1.24 14.18 -9.01
N VAL A 301 0.05 13.55 -9.07
CA VAL A 301 -1.21 14.16 -8.58
C VAL A 301 -1.14 14.38 -7.07
N PHE A 302 -0.70 13.39 -6.29
CA PHE A 302 -0.60 13.51 -4.83
C PHE A 302 0.46 14.51 -4.36
N THR A 303 1.55 14.65 -5.10
CA THR A 303 2.66 15.58 -4.78
C THR A 303 2.47 16.96 -5.42
N ASN A 304 1.36 17.19 -6.11
CA ASN A 304 1.10 18.40 -6.91
C ASN A 304 2.22 18.71 -7.92
N ASN A 305 2.90 17.67 -8.42
CA ASN A 305 3.97 17.75 -9.41
C ASN A 305 3.50 17.31 -10.81
N ILE A 306 2.31 17.80 -11.21
CA ILE A 306 1.65 17.40 -12.46
C ILE A 306 2.46 17.74 -13.73
N ALA A 307 3.31 18.78 -13.67
CA ALA A 307 4.20 19.15 -14.77
C ALA A 307 5.26 18.09 -15.08
N SER A 308 5.55 17.19 -14.12
CA SER A 308 6.55 16.13 -14.27
C SER A 308 5.94 14.78 -14.68
N ALA A 309 4.64 14.71 -14.95
CA ALA A 309 3.95 13.45 -15.29
C ALA A 309 4.45 12.78 -16.59
N ASP A 310 5.12 13.54 -17.47
CA ASP A 310 5.77 13.04 -18.69
C ASP A 310 7.27 12.78 -18.56
N GLN A 311 7.87 13.10 -17.42
CA GLN A 311 9.31 12.98 -17.20
C GLN A 311 9.70 11.68 -16.49
N ASP A 312 8.77 10.74 -16.32
CA ASP A 312 8.96 9.51 -15.54
C ASP A 312 9.61 9.79 -14.17
N PHE A 313 9.19 10.87 -13.50
CA PHE A 313 9.82 11.34 -12.25
C PHE A 313 9.76 10.30 -11.13
N PHE A 314 8.65 9.57 -11.06
CA PHE A 314 8.45 8.44 -10.16
C PHE A 314 8.40 7.15 -10.97
N ILE A 315 9.49 6.36 -10.94
CA ILE A 315 9.57 5.09 -11.67
C ILE A 315 9.32 3.93 -10.70
N PRO A 316 8.08 3.43 -10.57
CA PRO A 316 7.82 2.26 -9.76
C PRO A 316 8.45 1.04 -10.42
N GLU A 317 9.08 0.15 -9.67
CA GLU A 317 9.59 -1.12 -10.20
C GLU A 317 8.47 -2.16 -10.40
N ASN A 318 8.69 -3.19 -11.22
CA ASN A 318 7.73 -4.29 -11.33
C ASN A 318 7.46 -4.96 -9.96
N ASN A 319 6.21 -5.35 -9.71
CA ASN A 319 5.74 -5.91 -8.43
C ASN A 319 6.02 -5.04 -7.19
N SER A 320 6.33 -3.76 -7.35
CA SER A 320 6.37 -2.84 -6.22
C SER A 320 4.96 -2.44 -5.80
N VAL A 321 4.82 -2.08 -4.52
CA VAL A 321 3.55 -1.78 -3.87
C VAL A 321 3.49 -0.29 -3.53
N THR A 322 2.43 0.36 -3.98
CA THR A 322 2.02 1.71 -3.60
C THR A 322 0.78 1.58 -2.73
N ILE A 323 0.75 2.28 -1.59
CA ILE A 323 -0.33 2.16 -0.61
C ILE A 323 -1.16 3.44 -0.62
N LEU A 324 -2.45 3.29 -0.88
CA LEU A 324 -3.45 4.32 -0.63
C LEU A 324 -4.27 3.96 0.61
N ASP A 325 -4.37 4.88 1.57
CA ASP A 325 -5.29 4.77 2.69
C ASP A 325 -6.46 5.72 2.48
N ILE A 326 -7.68 5.19 2.52
CA ILE A 326 -8.93 5.93 2.41
C ILE A 326 -9.57 5.94 3.79
N GLU A 327 -9.82 7.13 4.35
CA GLU A 327 -10.32 7.27 5.72
C GLU A 327 -11.31 8.43 5.83
N GLU A 328 -12.14 8.36 6.86
CA GLU A 328 -13.01 9.48 7.22
C GLU A 328 -12.26 10.48 8.10
N VAL A 329 -12.24 11.74 7.68
CA VAL A 329 -11.57 12.85 8.37
C VAL A 329 -12.61 13.85 8.83
N GLN A 330 -12.48 14.28 10.09
CA GLN A 330 -13.29 15.34 10.66
C GLN A 330 -12.47 16.62 10.77
N GLN A 331 -12.87 17.68 10.05
CA GLN A 331 -12.23 18.99 10.12
C GLN A 331 -13.30 20.08 10.19
N ASN A 332 -13.19 20.99 11.16
CA ASN A 332 -14.12 22.12 11.33
C ASN A 332 -15.60 21.69 11.36
N HIS A 333 -15.92 20.63 12.12
CA HIS A 333 -17.26 20.02 12.22
C HIS A 333 -17.82 19.42 10.91
N LYS A 334 -17.02 19.31 9.85
CA LYS A 334 -17.39 18.60 8.62
C LYS A 334 -16.68 17.26 8.57
N GLN A 335 -17.41 16.21 8.20
CA GLN A 335 -16.87 14.90 7.87
C GLN A 335 -16.70 14.80 6.36
N PHE A 336 -15.54 14.34 5.92
CA PHE A 336 -15.28 14.01 4.52
C PHE A 336 -14.41 12.76 4.44
N VAL A 337 -14.38 12.14 3.26
CA VAL A 337 -13.52 10.97 3.01
C VAL A 337 -12.28 11.45 2.29
N ASP A 338 -11.14 11.22 2.92
CA ASP A 338 -9.83 11.53 2.38
C ASP A 338 -9.19 10.30 1.74
N CYS A 339 -8.23 10.53 0.86
CA CYS A 339 -7.38 9.48 0.30
C CYS A 339 -5.96 9.97 0.45
N LYS A 340 -5.09 9.14 1.03
CA LYS A 340 -3.70 9.46 1.32
C LYS A 340 -2.79 8.51 0.59
N LEU A 341 -1.75 9.05 -0.04
CA LEU A 341 -0.63 8.25 -0.53
C LEU A 341 0.31 7.95 0.63
N THR A 342 0.14 6.78 1.26
CA THR A 342 0.86 6.39 2.47
C THR A 342 2.27 5.91 2.17
N ALA A 343 2.45 5.20 1.06
CA ALA A 343 3.75 4.74 0.61
C ALA A 343 3.77 4.58 -0.91
N PHE A 344 4.94 4.72 -1.51
CA PHE A 344 5.13 4.59 -2.95
C PHE A 344 6.30 3.68 -3.28
N ASN A 345 6.11 2.78 -4.24
CA ASN A 345 7.16 1.92 -4.77
C ASN A 345 7.88 1.03 -3.72
N LEU A 346 7.13 0.48 -2.77
CA LEU A 346 7.68 -0.43 -1.77
C LEU A 346 8.04 -1.78 -2.39
N LYS A 347 9.25 -2.26 -2.10
CA LYS A 347 9.64 -3.65 -2.37
C LYS A 347 9.43 -4.49 -1.14
N ILE A 348 8.44 -5.36 -1.22
CA ILE A 348 8.20 -6.35 -0.18
C ILE A 348 9.07 -7.56 -0.50
N LYS A 349 9.98 -7.90 0.41
CA LYS A 349 10.79 -9.12 0.33
C LYS A 349 10.24 -10.11 1.33
N SER A 350 10.25 -11.40 1.00
CA SER A 350 10.03 -12.43 1.99
C SER A 350 11.11 -12.32 3.08
N PRO A 351 10.73 -12.50 4.37
CA PRO A 351 11.65 -12.43 5.49
C PRO A 351 12.73 -13.51 5.45
#